data_AF-A0AAP7GVH5-F1
#
_entry.id   AF-A0AAP7GVH5-F1
#
_cell.length_a   1.000
_cell.length_b   1.000
_cell.length_c   1.000
_cell.angle_alpha   90.00
_cell.angle_beta   90.00
_cell.angle_gamma   90.00
#
_symmetry.space_group_name_H-M   'P 1'
#
loop_
_entity.id
_entity.type
_entity.pdbx_description
1 polymer ?
#
loop_
_entity_poly.entity_id
_entity_poly.type
_entity_poly.pdbx_seq_one_letter_code
_entity_poly.pdbx_strand_id
1 'polypeptide(L)'
;MVAVPVRWGIGKLAERAAAAAAAAAAATAANDAVKDKPDVRSREADCSDVPDHSECNQCLLGNGRVGQPPTPRYITLSTRINYDYQLQIANMFAGPERFGYVRRGDSADQIVSIGVEVVKGFFGKGGEYTTLEWLYGGTSFDGFWRDRCTVVEAKANFEKFFDEYGRDATPFTFAVTESWLKSYRVQSALVAPAMPRGKLEWHFMDVVAFIAGIEAGIPTESARHTPYVLGAI
;
A
#
# COMPACT_ATOMS: atom_id res chain seq x y z
N MET A 1 -3.81 -36.18 -31.46
CA MET A 1 -4.00 -34.79 -31.95
C MET A 1 -4.93 -34.10 -30.98
N VAL A 2 -4.39 -33.30 -30.06
CA VAL A 2 -5.18 -32.47 -29.14
C VAL A 2 -5.04 -31.03 -29.60
N ALA A 3 -6.14 -30.47 -30.08
CA ALA A 3 -6.25 -29.08 -30.46
C ALA A 3 -6.33 -28.21 -29.19
N VAL A 4 -5.45 -27.21 -29.08
CA VAL A 4 -5.58 -26.13 -28.09
C VAL A 4 -6.01 -24.88 -28.85
N PRO A 5 -7.20 -24.32 -28.61
CA PRO A 5 -7.65 -23.13 -29.31
C PRO A 5 -7.47 -21.85 -28.45
N VAL A 6 -7.36 -20.74 -29.18
CA VAL A 6 -7.66 -19.34 -28.81
C VAL A 6 -6.65 -18.56 -27.95
N ARG A 7 -5.68 -17.97 -28.65
CA ARG A 7 -5.54 -16.51 -28.86
C ARG A 7 -6.00 -15.60 -27.69
N TRP A 8 -5.14 -15.40 -26.69
CA TRP A 8 -5.21 -14.22 -25.81
C TRP A 8 -4.34 -13.09 -26.38
N GLY A 9 -4.93 -11.91 -26.56
CA GLY A 9 -4.27 -10.75 -27.15
C GLY A 9 -3.13 -10.23 -26.28
N ILE A 10 -1.90 -10.39 -26.77
CA ILE A 10 -0.63 -9.99 -26.14
C ILE A 10 -0.62 -8.51 -25.70
N GLY A 11 -1.42 -7.65 -26.36
CA GLY A 11 -1.48 -6.22 -26.08
C GLY A 11 -2.02 -5.83 -24.70
N LYS A 12 -3.03 -6.53 -24.16
CA LYS A 12 -3.65 -6.15 -22.87
C LYS A 12 -2.85 -6.57 -21.64
N LEU A 13 -1.98 -7.58 -21.78
CA LEU A 13 -1.09 -8.03 -20.70
C LEU A 13 0.15 -7.14 -20.57
N ALA A 14 0.71 -6.71 -21.70
CA ALA A 14 1.85 -5.78 -21.73
C ALA A 14 1.50 -4.43 -21.07
N GLU A 15 0.31 -3.88 -21.32
CA GLU A 15 -0.14 -2.64 -20.67
C GLU A 15 -0.24 -2.75 -19.14
N ARG A 16 -0.66 -3.90 -18.61
CA ARG A 16 -0.82 -4.11 -17.17
C ARG A 16 0.51 -4.38 -16.46
N ALA A 17 1.43 -5.10 -17.09
CA ALA A 17 2.79 -5.25 -16.61
C ALA A 17 3.56 -3.92 -16.63
N ALA A 18 3.35 -3.10 -17.67
CA ALA A 18 3.92 -1.76 -17.76
C ALA A 18 3.40 -0.83 -16.67
N ALA A 19 2.12 -0.93 -16.27
CA ALA A 19 1.58 -0.15 -15.17
C ALA A 19 2.23 -0.52 -13.81
N ALA A 20 2.48 -1.80 -13.56
CA ALA A 20 3.17 -2.27 -12.35
C ALA A 20 4.66 -1.89 -12.36
N ALA A 21 5.35 -2.01 -13.49
CA ALA A 21 6.74 -1.62 -13.65
C ALA A 21 6.94 -0.09 -13.59
N ALA A 22 6.01 0.69 -14.13
CA ALA A 22 6.05 2.16 -14.05
C ALA A 22 5.82 2.66 -12.60
N ALA A 23 4.96 1.99 -11.83
CA ALA A 23 4.81 2.26 -10.40
C ALA A 23 6.10 1.95 -9.62
N ALA A 24 6.79 0.85 -9.96
CA ALA A 24 8.07 0.47 -9.33
C ALA A 24 9.23 1.40 -9.72
N ALA A 25 9.33 1.81 -10.99
CA ALA A 25 10.38 2.72 -11.45
C ALA A 25 10.24 4.13 -10.84
N ALA A 26 9.01 4.64 -10.76
CA ALA A 26 8.73 5.96 -10.17
C ALA A 26 8.98 5.99 -8.64
N ALA A 27 8.77 4.88 -7.94
CA ALA A 27 9.13 4.75 -6.52
C ALA A 27 10.65 4.85 -6.29
N THR A 28 11.46 4.34 -7.23
CA THR A 28 12.92 4.40 -7.14
C THR A 28 13.45 5.83 -7.33
N ALA A 29 12.89 6.58 -8.30
CA ALA A 29 13.31 7.96 -8.57
C ALA A 29 12.86 8.96 -7.48
N ALA A 30 11.71 8.74 -6.84
CA ALA A 30 11.25 9.55 -5.72
C ALA A 30 12.16 9.42 -4.47
N ASN A 31 12.73 8.24 -4.25
CA ASN A 31 13.67 8.00 -3.15
C ASN A 31 15.00 8.77 -3.29
N ASP A 32 15.43 9.08 -4.51
CA ASP A 32 16.68 9.82 -4.72
C ASP A 32 16.49 11.34 -4.52
N ALA A 33 15.29 11.89 -4.74
CA ALA A 33 15.00 13.30 -4.54
C ALA A 33 14.83 13.72 -3.06
N VAL A 34 14.60 12.77 -2.15
CA VAL A 34 14.41 13.03 -0.71
C VAL A 34 15.74 12.99 0.08
N LYS A 35 16.83 12.49 -0.52
CA LYS A 35 18.14 12.31 0.13
C LYS A 35 18.87 13.60 0.52
N ASP A 36 18.41 14.78 0.09
CA ASP A 36 19.18 16.03 0.20
C ASP A 36 18.76 16.97 1.35
N LYS A 37 18.20 16.42 2.44
CA LYS A 37 18.01 17.16 3.70
C LYS A 37 18.74 16.47 4.84
N PRO A 38 19.51 17.21 5.67
CA PRO A 38 20.23 16.62 6.79
C PRO A 38 19.20 16.17 7.85
N ASP A 39 19.02 14.86 7.95
CA ASP A 39 18.09 14.25 8.90
C ASP A 39 18.73 14.19 10.29
N VAL A 40 18.10 14.87 11.25
CA VAL A 40 18.54 14.95 12.64
C VAL A 40 17.94 13.76 13.39
N ARG A 41 18.81 12.78 13.66
CA ARG A 41 18.76 11.76 14.73
C ARG A 41 17.43 11.05 15.00
N SER A 42 17.38 9.76 14.72
CA SER A 42 16.52 8.81 15.46
C SER A 42 17.32 7.55 15.79
N ARG A 43 18.16 7.67 16.82
CA ARG A 43 18.65 6.51 17.58
C ARG A 43 17.53 6.12 18.53
N GLU A 44 17.20 4.85 18.59
CA GLU A 44 16.30 4.24 19.58
C GLU A 44 16.49 4.91 20.94
N ALA A 45 15.44 5.56 21.44
CA ALA A 45 15.48 6.22 22.73
C ALA A 45 15.49 5.10 23.77
N ASP A 46 16.68 4.78 24.28
CA ASP A 46 16.82 4.27 25.64
C ASP A 46 16.08 5.27 26.55
N CYS A 47 14.83 4.94 26.91
CA CYS A 47 13.94 5.83 27.64
C CYS A 47 14.32 5.98 29.13
N SER A 48 15.50 5.51 29.51
CA SER A 48 16.03 5.62 30.86
C SER A 48 16.41 7.06 31.23
N ASP A 49 16.67 7.93 30.24
CA ASP A 49 17.18 9.30 30.46
C ASP A 49 16.20 10.44 30.08
N VAL A 50 14.93 10.15 29.76
CA VAL A 50 13.96 11.21 29.37
C VAL A 50 13.26 11.79 30.61
N PRO A 51 13.27 13.12 30.83
CA PRO A 51 12.66 13.73 32.02
C PRO A 51 11.14 13.54 32.13
N ASP A 52 10.46 13.35 31.00
CA ASP A 52 9.03 13.08 30.92
C ASP A 52 8.78 11.78 30.15
N HIS A 53 8.31 10.76 30.86
CA HIS A 53 7.94 9.46 30.27
C HIS A 53 6.77 9.56 29.28
N SER A 54 6.00 10.66 29.27
CA SER A 54 4.92 10.89 28.31
C SER A 54 5.44 11.05 26.88
N GLU A 55 6.65 11.57 26.69
CA GLU A 55 7.30 11.71 25.37
C GLU A 55 7.81 10.37 24.84
N CYS A 56 8.30 9.49 25.73
CA CYS A 56 8.63 8.10 25.38
C CYS A 56 7.38 7.31 24.97
N ASN A 57 6.19 7.71 25.44
CA ASN A 57 4.91 7.05 25.15
C ASN A 57 4.28 7.42 23.81
N GLN A 58 4.87 8.35 23.06
CA GLN A 58 4.33 8.77 21.78
C GLN A 58 4.72 7.81 20.65
N CYS A 59 3.75 7.50 19.80
CA CYS A 59 3.99 6.73 18.59
C CYS A 59 4.94 7.50 17.66
N LEU A 60 6.19 7.05 17.50
CA LEU A 60 7.17 7.68 16.62
C LEU A 60 6.74 7.71 15.15
N LEU A 61 5.89 6.77 14.73
CA LEU A 61 5.28 6.75 13.40
C LEU A 61 4.24 7.86 13.21
N GLY A 62 3.78 8.49 14.30
CA GLY A 62 2.76 9.54 14.32
C GLY A 62 3.22 10.89 13.79
N ASN A 63 4.53 11.06 13.54
CA ASN A 63 5.14 12.27 12.95
C ASN A 63 5.01 12.34 11.42
N GLY A 64 4.33 11.36 10.81
CA GLY A 64 3.94 11.42 9.40
C GLY A 64 2.75 12.34 9.15
N ARG A 65 2.23 12.28 7.92
CA ARG A 65 1.04 13.04 7.52
C ARG A 65 0.18 12.27 6.53
N VAL A 66 -1.11 12.56 6.50
CA VAL A 66 -1.98 12.15 5.40
C VAL A 66 -1.68 13.02 4.18
N GLY A 67 -1.62 12.43 3.00
CA GLY A 67 -1.48 13.17 1.74
C GLY A 67 -1.50 12.28 0.51
N GLN A 68 -1.47 12.87 -0.67
CA GLN A 68 -1.40 12.12 -1.92
C GLN A 68 -0.05 11.39 -2.06
N PRO A 69 -0.04 10.15 -2.57
CA PRO A 69 1.19 9.43 -2.80
C PRO A 69 2.02 10.10 -3.91
N PRO A 70 3.36 10.03 -3.83
CA PRO A 70 4.24 10.58 -4.86
C PRO A 70 4.07 9.86 -6.20
N THR A 71 3.72 8.58 -6.16
CA THR A 71 3.46 7.77 -7.36
C THR A 71 1.97 7.76 -7.68
N PRO A 72 1.56 8.21 -8.88
CA PRO A 72 0.15 8.36 -9.18
C PRO A 72 -0.59 7.01 -9.18
N ARG A 73 -1.75 6.95 -8.51
CA ARG A 73 -2.63 5.77 -8.51
C ARG A 73 -3.56 5.80 -9.72
N TYR A 74 -3.48 4.81 -10.61
CA TYR A 74 -4.32 4.76 -11.82
C TYR A 74 -5.64 4.02 -11.53
N ILE A 75 -6.58 4.80 -11.02
CA ILE A 75 -7.91 4.32 -10.63
C ILE A 75 -8.80 4.25 -11.87
N THR A 76 -9.21 3.02 -12.21
CA THR A 76 -10.15 2.67 -13.29
C THR A 76 -11.28 1.84 -12.70
N LEU A 77 -12.37 1.63 -13.44
CA LEU A 77 -13.44 0.73 -12.98
C LEU A 77 -12.92 -0.67 -12.61
N SER A 78 -11.96 -1.20 -13.36
CA SER A 78 -11.40 -2.54 -13.13
C SER A 78 -10.42 -2.62 -11.97
N THR A 79 -9.80 -1.50 -11.60
CA THR A 79 -8.81 -1.42 -10.50
C THR A 79 -9.37 -0.78 -9.25
N ARG A 80 -10.59 -0.23 -9.31
CA ARG A 80 -11.27 0.42 -8.18
C ARG A 80 -11.31 -0.47 -6.94
N ILE A 81 -11.59 -1.76 -7.11
CA ILE A 81 -11.63 -2.70 -5.98
C ILE A 81 -10.33 -2.72 -5.17
N ASN A 82 -9.19 -2.46 -5.80
CA ASN A 82 -7.90 -2.41 -5.13
C ASN A 82 -7.84 -1.23 -4.15
N TYR A 83 -8.36 -0.09 -4.58
CA TYR A 83 -8.36 1.16 -3.82
C TYR A 83 -9.50 1.20 -2.79
N ASP A 84 -10.66 0.64 -3.11
CA ASP A 84 -11.74 0.46 -2.14
C ASP A 84 -11.26 -0.41 -0.96
N TYR A 85 -10.54 -1.50 -1.25
CA TYR A 85 -9.92 -2.31 -0.21
C TYR A 85 -8.81 -1.58 0.55
N GLN A 86 -7.95 -0.84 -0.15
CA GLN A 86 -6.94 0.02 0.48
C GLN A 86 -7.58 0.94 1.52
N LEU A 87 -8.67 1.63 1.17
CA LEU A 87 -9.39 2.53 2.06
C LEU A 87 -10.09 1.81 3.21
N GLN A 88 -10.62 0.59 2.99
CA GLN A 88 -11.15 -0.23 4.09
C GLN A 88 -10.06 -0.51 5.13
N ILE A 89 -8.88 -0.98 4.71
CA ILE A 89 -7.76 -1.28 5.61
C ILE A 89 -7.27 -0.01 6.30
N ALA A 90 -7.05 1.06 5.53
CA ALA A 90 -6.53 2.32 6.04
C ALA A 90 -7.44 2.91 7.14
N ASN A 91 -8.76 2.85 6.95
CA ASN A 91 -9.73 3.43 7.89
C ASN A 91 -10.18 2.49 9.01
N MET A 92 -9.85 1.18 8.97
CA MET A 92 -10.34 0.19 9.93
C MET A 92 -10.08 0.56 11.40
N PHE A 93 -8.89 1.10 11.70
CA PHE A 93 -8.51 1.60 13.02
C PHE A 93 -7.79 2.94 12.95
N ALA A 94 -8.09 3.75 11.93
CA ALA A 94 -7.58 5.11 11.85
C ALA A 94 -8.07 5.93 13.05
N GLY A 95 -7.21 6.79 13.60
CA GLY A 95 -7.58 7.66 14.71
C GLY A 95 -8.32 8.90 14.20
N PRO A 96 -7.74 10.11 14.31
CA PRO A 96 -8.26 11.30 13.63
C PRO A 96 -7.99 11.29 12.12
N GLU A 97 -7.07 10.46 11.62
CA GLU A 97 -6.76 10.37 10.19
C GLU A 97 -7.96 9.89 9.39
N ARG A 98 -8.13 10.44 8.18
CA ARG A 98 -9.14 9.99 7.24
C ARG A 98 -8.49 9.77 5.89
N PHE A 99 -8.69 8.56 5.36
CA PHE A 99 -8.20 8.19 4.04
C PHE A 99 -9.38 8.10 3.11
N GLY A 100 -9.27 8.70 1.94
CA GLY A 100 -10.35 8.74 0.97
C GLY A 100 -9.85 9.02 -0.42
N TYR A 101 -10.77 9.02 -1.37
CA TYR A 101 -10.49 9.46 -2.72
C TYR A 101 -10.41 10.97 -2.78
N VAL A 102 -9.43 11.49 -3.51
CA VAL A 102 -9.23 12.92 -3.74
C VAL A 102 -8.91 13.15 -5.21
N ARG A 103 -9.12 14.37 -5.70
CA ARG A 103 -8.67 14.75 -7.03
C ARG A 103 -7.14 14.83 -7.06
N ARG A 104 -6.53 14.21 -8.05
CA ARG A 104 -5.08 14.21 -8.19
C ARG A 104 -4.56 15.63 -8.43
N GLY A 105 -3.52 16.00 -7.69
CA GLY A 105 -2.87 17.31 -7.82
C GLY A 105 -3.62 18.45 -7.14
N ASP A 106 -4.79 18.18 -6.54
CA ASP A 106 -5.46 19.11 -5.66
C ASP A 106 -4.78 19.13 -4.29
N SER A 107 -4.14 20.23 -3.92
CA SER A 107 -3.46 20.36 -2.63
C SER A 107 -4.42 20.54 -1.45
N ALA A 108 -5.72 20.70 -1.71
CA ALA A 108 -6.73 20.75 -0.64
C ALA A 108 -7.00 19.37 -0.02
N ASP A 109 -6.63 18.28 -0.72
CA ASP A 109 -6.87 16.89 -0.28
C ASP A 109 -8.33 16.65 0.15
N GLN A 110 -9.26 17.33 -0.51
CA GLN A 110 -10.68 17.25 -0.19
C GLN A 110 -11.21 15.87 -0.58
N ILE A 111 -11.58 15.08 0.43
CA ILE A 111 -12.16 13.76 0.22
C ILE A 111 -13.48 13.90 -0.54
N VAL A 112 -13.57 13.20 -1.67
CA VAL A 112 -14.77 13.16 -2.49
C VAL A 112 -15.57 11.89 -2.18
N SER A 113 -16.90 12.04 -2.10
CA SER A 113 -17.79 10.89 -2.03
C SER A 113 -17.82 10.19 -3.38
N ILE A 114 -17.54 8.88 -3.41
CA ILE A 114 -17.67 8.09 -4.64
C ILE A 114 -19.14 7.80 -4.92
N GLY A 115 -19.79 8.80 -5.51
CA GLY A 115 -21.08 8.66 -6.16
C GLY A 115 -20.95 8.39 -7.66
N VAL A 116 -22.06 8.49 -8.37
CA VAL A 116 -22.16 8.33 -9.83
C VAL A 116 -21.18 9.24 -10.58
N GLU A 117 -20.86 10.43 -10.05
CA GLU A 117 -19.99 11.42 -10.68
C GLU A 117 -18.51 11.03 -10.69
N VAL A 118 -17.99 10.52 -9.57
CA VAL A 118 -16.61 10.00 -9.50
C VAL A 118 -16.49 8.73 -10.34
N VAL A 119 -17.53 7.90 -10.33
CA VAL A 119 -17.61 6.69 -11.17
C VAL A 119 -17.58 7.06 -12.66
N LYS A 120 -18.21 8.17 -13.09
CA LYS A 120 -18.07 8.72 -14.47
C LYS A 120 -16.62 9.08 -14.80
N GLY A 121 -15.88 9.69 -13.86
CA GLY A 121 -14.45 9.97 -14.01
C GLY A 121 -13.58 8.71 -14.20
N PHE A 122 -14.08 7.54 -13.80
CA PHE A 122 -13.40 6.25 -14.02
C PHE A 122 -13.64 5.63 -15.41
N PHE A 123 -14.58 6.14 -16.21
CA PHE A 123 -14.88 5.62 -17.57
C PHE A 123 -13.88 6.11 -18.65
N GLY A 124 -12.80 6.80 -18.29
CA GLY A 124 -11.72 7.26 -19.20
C GLY A 124 -10.41 6.47 -19.06
N LYS A 125 -9.26 7.12 -19.33
CA LYS A 125 -7.90 6.54 -19.11
C LYS A 125 -7.56 6.30 -17.63
N GLY A 126 -8.44 6.67 -16.70
CA GLY A 126 -8.17 6.71 -15.26
C GLY A 126 -7.21 7.83 -14.87
N GLY A 127 -7.02 8.03 -13.57
CA GLY A 127 -5.99 8.94 -13.02
C GLY A 127 -6.42 10.37 -12.70
N GLU A 128 -7.71 10.69 -12.81
CA GLU A 128 -8.28 11.95 -12.28
C GLU A 128 -8.29 11.96 -10.74
N TYR A 129 -8.45 10.77 -10.14
CA TYR A 129 -8.49 10.58 -8.70
C TYR A 129 -7.30 9.75 -8.22
N THR A 130 -6.96 9.94 -6.95
CA THR A 130 -6.01 9.11 -6.19
C THR A 130 -6.59 8.86 -4.79
N THR A 131 -6.00 7.93 -4.04
CA THR A 131 -6.25 7.78 -2.61
C THR A 131 -5.27 8.62 -1.80
N LEU A 132 -5.68 9.02 -0.61
CA LEU A 132 -4.77 9.53 0.42
C LEU A 132 -4.04 8.36 1.08
N GLU A 133 -2.78 8.59 1.44
CA GLU A 133 -1.87 7.64 2.08
C GLU A 133 -1.17 8.29 3.27
N TRP A 134 -0.61 7.47 4.16
CA TRP A 134 0.23 7.96 5.25
C TRP A 134 1.68 8.11 4.76
N LEU A 135 2.17 9.35 4.75
CA LEU A 135 3.51 9.69 4.32
C LEU A 135 4.42 9.79 5.54
N TYR A 136 5.43 8.91 5.63
CA TYR A 136 6.37 8.85 6.73
C TYR A 136 7.76 8.42 6.26
N GLY A 137 8.81 9.11 6.70
CA GLY A 137 10.20 8.74 6.39
C GLY A 137 10.50 8.66 4.88
N GLY A 138 9.87 9.50 4.06
CA GLY A 138 10.01 9.48 2.60
C GLY A 138 9.28 8.34 1.89
N THR A 139 8.58 7.47 2.63
CA THR A 139 7.79 6.35 2.10
C THR A 139 6.30 6.61 2.30
N SER A 140 5.46 6.02 1.45
CA SER A 140 4.02 5.99 1.65
C SER A 140 3.56 4.63 2.16
N PHE A 141 2.58 4.66 3.05
CA PHE A 141 1.84 3.51 3.57
C PHE A 141 0.37 3.74 3.24
N ASP A 142 -0.36 2.67 2.95
CA ASP A 142 -1.77 2.78 2.57
C ASP A 142 -2.63 3.39 3.67
N GLY A 143 -2.24 3.22 4.95
CA GLY A 143 -2.87 3.90 6.08
C GLY A 143 -2.03 3.91 7.35
N PHE A 144 -2.57 4.53 8.38
CA PHE A 144 -1.97 4.60 9.72
C PHE A 144 -3.04 4.54 10.81
N TRP A 145 -2.83 3.64 11.77
CA TRP A 145 -3.66 3.42 12.93
C TRP A 145 -2.99 4.01 14.17
N ARG A 146 -3.30 5.28 14.45
CA ARG A 146 -2.62 6.09 15.47
C ARG A 146 -2.60 5.44 16.84
N ASP A 147 -3.74 4.98 17.33
CA ASP A 147 -3.86 4.38 18.67
C ASP A 147 -3.10 3.05 18.81
N ARG A 148 -2.79 2.41 17.68
CA ARG A 148 -2.04 1.15 17.62
C ARG A 148 -0.59 1.34 17.23
N CYS A 149 -0.16 2.58 16.95
CA CYS A 149 1.12 2.89 16.33
C CYS A 149 1.47 1.96 15.16
N THR A 150 0.51 1.73 14.27
CA THR A 150 0.65 0.73 13.19
C THR A 150 0.48 1.41 11.85
N VAL A 151 1.47 1.30 10.98
CA VAL A 151 1.32 1.62 9.56
C VAL A 151 0.86 0.38 8.81
N VAL A 152 0.00 0.55 7.80
CA VAL A 152 -0.63 -0.57 7.10
C VAL A 152 -0.45 -0.50 5.59
N GLU A 153 -0.35 -1.67 4.98
CA GLU A 153 -0.29 -1.89 3.53
C GLU A 153 -1.41 -2.86 3.12
N ALA A 154 -2.00 -2.66 1.95
CA ALA A 154 -3.14 -3.39 1.45
C ALA A 154 -2.84 -4.02 0.07
N LYS A 155 -3.01 -5.34 -0.04
CA LYS A 155 -2.87 -6.09 -1.30
C LYS A 155 -4.21 -6.70 -1.69
N ALA A 156 -4.74 -6.25 -2.82
CA ALA A 156 -6.07 -6.61 -3.31
C ALA A 156 -6.06 -7.17 -4.73
N ASN A 157 -6.97 -8.12 -5.00
CA ASN A 157 -7.27 -8.61 -6.35
C ASN A 157 -6.04 -9.22 -7.05
N PHE A 158 -5.29 -10.00 -6.26
CA PHE A 158 -4.10 -10.69 -6.69
C PHE A 158 -4.32 -12.20 -6.88
N GLU A 159 -5.50 -12.73 -6.52
CA GLU A 159 -5.84 -14.16 -6.72
C GLU A 159 -5.48 -14.70 -8.10
N LYS A 160 -5.72 -13.93 -9.17
CA LYS A 160 -5.45 -14.33 -10.57
C LYS A 160 -3.97 -14.62 -10.88
N PHE A 161 -3.06 -14.17 -10.03
CA PHE A 161 -1.63 -14.42 -10.21
C PHE A 161 -1.21 -15.76 -9.60
N PHE A 162 -2.04 -16.36 -8.73
CA PHE A 162 -1.71 -17.55 -7.97
C PHE A 162 -2.67 -18.70 -8.24
N ASP A 163 -2.19 -19.93 -8.07
CA ASP A 163 -3.03 -21.12 -8.04
C ASP A 163 -3.68 -21.31 -6.65
N GLU A 164 -4.45 -22.37 -6.48
CA GLU A 164 -5.15 -22.68 -5.23
C GLU A 164 -4.22 -22.89 -4.01
N TYR A 165 -2.92 -23.10 -4.23
CA TYR A 165 -1.91 -23.28 -3.18
C TYR A 165 -1.07 -22.01 -2.96
N GLY A 166 -1.36 -20.90 -3.65
CA GLY A 166 -0.55 -19.67 -3.57
C GLY A 166 0.68 -19.67 -4.47
N ARG A 167 0.84 -20.66 -5.35
CA ARG A 167 1.99 -20.74 -6.27
C ARG A 167 1.73 -19.95 -7.54
N ASP A 168 2.80 -19.59 -8.24
CA ASP A 168 2.75 -18.86 -9.50
C ASP A 168 1.80 -19.51 -10.54
N ALA A 169 0.67 -18.86 -10.81
CA ALA A 169 -0.22 -19.25 -11.92
C ALA A 169 0.37 -18.89 -13.29
N THR A 170 1.35 -17.97 -13.33
CA THR A 170 2.04 -17.55 -14.55
C THR A 170 3.54 -17.39 -14.30
N PRO A 171 4.41 -17.57 -15.31
CA PRO A 171 5.87 -17.43 -15.15
C PRO A 171 6.36 -16.04 -14.71
N PHE A 172 5.50 -15.03 -14.65
CA PHE A 172 5.85 -13.68 -14.21
C PHE A 172 5.29 -13.33 -12.83
N THR A 173 4.58 -14.26 -12.19
CA THR A 173 4.03 -14.05 -10.84
C THR A 173 5.14 -13.83 -9.81
N PHE A 174 6.29 -14.50 -9.93
CA PHE A 174 7.44 -14.24 -9.06
C PHE A 174 7.84 -12.76 -8.98
N ALA A 175 7.69 -11.98 -10.06
CA ALA A 175 8.02 -10.56 -10.06
C ALA A 175 7.05 -9.74 -9.18
N VAL A 176 5.81 -10.22 -9.01
CA VAL A 176 4.82 -9.63 -8.12
C VAL A 176 5.26 -9.81 -6.67
N THR A 177 5.57 -11.04 -6.26
CA THR A 177 5.99 -11.35 -4.88
C THR A 177 7.37 -10.78 -4.55
N GLU A 178 8.30 -10.75 -5.49
CA GLU A 178 9.59 -10.06 -5.33
C GLU A 178 9.40 -8.56 -5.08
N SER A 179 8.49 -7.92 -5.82
CA SER A 179 8.16 -6.49 -5.61
C SER A 179 7.59 -6.25 -4.22
N TRP A 180 6.76 -7.17 -3.71
CA TRP A 180 6.20 -7.09 -2.36
C TRP A 180 7.28 -7.19 -1.30
N LEU A 181 8.14 -8.21 -1.39
CA LEU A 181 9.22 -8.40 -0.43
C LEU A 181 10.18 -7.19 -0.41
N LYS A 182 10.48 -6.62 -1.58
CA LYS A 182 11.30 -5.42 -1.68
C LYS A 182 10.65 -4.23 -0.96
N SER A 183 9.37 -3.97 -1.21
CA SER A 183 8.63 -2.90 -0.51
C SER A 183 8.54 -3.15 1.00
N TYR A 184 8.26 -4.39 1.41
CA TYR A 184 8.21 -4.78 2.81
C TYR A 184 9.53 -4.48 3.52
N ARG A 185 10.67 -4.83 2.92
CA ARG A 185 11.99 -4.57 3.52
C ARG A 185 12.26 -3.09 3.74
N VAL A 186 11.91 -2.23 2.77
CA VAL A 186 12.08 -0.78 2.91
C VAL A 186 11.17 -0.24 4.03
N GLN A 187 9.90 -0.61 4.02
CA GLN A 187 8.93 -0.19 5.04
C GLN A 187 9.31 -0.69 6.43
N SER A 188 9.69 -1.96 6.57
CA SER A 188 10.09 -2.57 7.83
C SER A 188 11.35 -1.91 8.38
N ALA A 189 12.32 -1.53 7.54
CA ALA A 189 13.50 -0.79 7.99
C ALA A 189 13.16 0.61 8.51
N LEU A 190 12.15 1.29 7.93
CA LEU A 190 11.66 2.58 8.41
C LEU A 190 10.86 2.48 9.70
N VAL A 191 10.18 1.36 9.94
CA VAL A 191 9.40 1.11 11.16
C VAL A 191 10.29 0.63 12.31
N ALA A 192 11.44 0.01 12.01
CA ALA A 192 12.34 -0.58 13.02
C ALA A 192 12.69 0.37 14.19
N PRO A 193 13.00 1.67 13.99
CA PRO A 193 13.30 2.58 15.10
C PRO A 193 12.12 2.86 16.05
N ALA A 194 10.89 2.54 15.62
CA ALA A 194 9.69 2.69 16.44
C ALA A 194 9.33 1.41 17.23
N MET A 195 10.05 0.31 17.02
CA MET A 195 9.84 -0.94 17.76
C MET A 195 10.08 -0.73 19.27
N PRO A 196 9.40 -1.50 20.14
CA PRO A 196 8.41 -2.53 19.84
C PRO A 196 6.99 -2.01 19.64
N ARG A 197 6.76 -0.69 19.77
CA ARG A 197 5.41 -0.10 19.70
C ARG A 197 4.95 0.11 18.26
N GLY A 198 5.85 0.59 17.41
CA GLY A 198 5.67 0.73 15.98
C GLY A 198 5.47 -0.64 15.35
N LYS A 199 4.46 -0.76 14.48
CA LYS A 199 4.17 -2.00 13.76
C LYS A 199 3.93 -1.71 12.29
N LEU A 200 4.24 -2.72 11.48
CA LEU A 200 3.90 -2.78 10.07
C LEU A 200 2.95 -3.97 9.87
N GLU A 201 1.74 -3.72 9.39
CA GLU A 201 0.82 -4.80 9.01
C GLU A 201 0.49 -4.76 7.51
N TRP A 202 0.69 -5.89 6.84
CA TRP A 202 0.36 -6.12 5.43
C TRP A 202 -0.91 -6.97 5.35
N HIS A 203 -1.97 -6.38 4.83
CA HIS A 203 -3.29 -6.98 4.72
C HIS A 203 -3.57 -7.45 3.30
N PHE A 204 -3.85 -8.74 3.15
CA PHE A 204 -4.16 -9.37 1.87
C PHE A 204 -5.66 -9.69 1.79
N MET A 205 -6.30 -9.24 0.71
CA MET A 205 -7.70 -9.52 0.41
C MET A 205 -7.94 -10.99 0.14
N ASP A 206 -7.04 -11.59 -0.64
CA ASP A 206 -7.17 -12.96 -1.13
C ASP A 206 -6.30 -13.90 -0.29
N VAL A 207 -6.86 -15.02 0.18
CA VAL A 207 -6.12 -16.01 0.98
C VAL A 207 -4.91 -16.58 0.24
N VAL A 208 -5.01 -16.78 -1.08
CA VAL A 208 -3.89 -17.29 -1.89
C VAL A 208 -2.76 -16.26 -2.01
N ALA A 209 -3.09 -14.96 -2.06
CA ALA A 209 -2.09 -13.89 -2.07
C ALA A 209 -1.41 -13.74 -0.70
N PHE A 210 -2.16 -13.95 0.39
CA PHE A 210 -1.61 -14.03 1.75
C PHE A 210 -0.57 -15.15 1.88
N ILE A 211 -0.91 -16.35 1.41
CA ILE A 211 0.02 -17.50 1.40
C ILE A 211 1.28 -17.16 0.58
N ALA A 212 1.10 -16.65 -0.64
CA ALA A 212 2.21 -16.27 -1.49
C ALA A 212 3.12 -15.19 -0.86
N GLY A 213 2.54 -14.24 -0.13
CA GLY A 213 3.30 -13.21 0.60
C GLY A 213 4.19 -13.81 1.69
N ILE A 214 3.66 -14.78 2.46
CA ILE A 214 4.44 -15.51 3.47
C ILE A 214 5.54 -16.34 2.83
N GLU A 215 5.23 -17.08 1.75
CA GLU A 215 6.22 -17.89 1.02
C GLU A 215 7.34 -17.03 0.40
N ALA A 216 7.01 -15.80 0.00
CA ALA A 216 7.99 -14.82 -0.47
C ALA A 216 8.88 -14.26 0.66
N GLY A 217 8.55 -14.51 1.93
CA GLY A 217 9.34 -14.11 3.09
C GLY A 217 8.82 -12.87 3.82
N ILE A 218 7.56 -12.47 3.62
CA ILE A 218 6.90 -11.51 4.51
C ILE A 218 6.61 -12.24 5.84
N PRO A 219 7.11 -11.74 6.98
CA PRO A 219 6.93 -12.42 8.27
C PRO A 219 5.46 -12.52 8.68
N THR A 220 5.11 -13.64 9.31
CA THR A 220 3.73 -13.94 9.75
C THR A 220 3.21 -12.96 10.80
N GLU A 221 4.10 -12.36 11.59
CA GLU A 221 3.78 -11.32 12.56
C GLU A 221 3.29 -10.03 11.89
N SER A 222 3.69 -9.78 10.65
CA SER A 222 3.32 -8.60 9.87
C SER A 222 2.23 -8.89 8.84
N ALA A 223 2.05 -10.14 8.39
CA ALA A 223 1.05 -10.50 7.39
C ALA A 223 -0.32 -10.82 8.01
N ARG A 224 -1.41 -10.38 7.37
CA ARG A 224 -2.81 -10.67 7.73
C ARG A 224 -3.61 -11.01 6.48
N HIS A 225 -4.47 -12.02 6.54
CA HIS A 225 -5.58 -12.16 5.61
C HIS A 225 -6.76 -11.35 6.14
N THR A 226 -7.28 -10.43 5.35
CA THR A 226 -8.39 -9.56 5.74
C THR A 226 -9.34 -9.44 4.56
N PRO A 227 -10.49 -10.13 4.58
CA PRO A 227 -11.42 -10.11 3.46
C PRO A 227 -11.97 -8.71 3.18
N TYR A 228 -12.27 -8.44 1.91
CA TYR A 228 -13.02 -7.24 1.54
C TYR A 228 -14.48 -7.35 1.96
N VAL A 229 -14.98 -6.33 2.64
CA VAL A 229 -16.36 -6.24 3.11
C VAL A 229 -17.08 -5.19 2.28
N LEU A 230 -18.07 -5.63 1.49
CA LEU A 230 -18.87 -4.74 0.67
C LEU A 230 -19.61 -3.72 1.56
N GLY A 231 -19.40 -2.43 1.28
CA GLY A 231 -20.07 -1.33 1.98
C GLY A 231 -19.38 -0.85 3.26
N ALA A 232 -18.12 -1.23 3.50
CA ALA A 232 -17.34 -0.79 4.66
C ALA A 232 -16.70 0.62 4.54
N ILE A 233 -17.06 1.39 3.51
CA ILE A 233 -16.47 2.69 3.15
C ILE A 233 -17.54 3.79 3.22
#